data_AF-A0A428WDL4-F1
#
_entry.id   AF-A0A428WDL4-F1
#
_cell.length_a   1.000
_cell.length_b   1.000
_cell.length_c   1.000
_cell.angle_alpha   90.00
_cell.angle_beta   90.00
_cell.angle_gamma   90.00
#
_symmetry.space_group_name_H-M   'P 1'
#
loop_
_entity.id
_entity.type
_entity.pdbx_description
1 polymer ?
#
loop_
_entity_poly.entity_id
_entity_poly.type
_entity_poly.pdbx_seq_one_letter_code
_entity_poly.pdbx_strand_id
1 'polypeptide(L)'
;MTTMQGALIAATVANGGKQMRPYLVQQLLSPDRRPIYNANPQTLRTPVNSQVAGDLREMMISVVENGTGKKAKISGFEVGGKTGTAQNAEGADNHGWFVGFAYNDKGEAVSAVCVMLENVPDGGASAEAARISGLIMKAAAGQGGD
;
A
#
# COMPACT_ATOMS: atom_id res chain seq x y z
N MET A 1 -9.20 -11.93 -3.10
CA MET A 1 -8.27 -11.22 -2.20
C MET A 1 -8.97 -9.97 -1.71
N THR A 2 -8.89 -9.63 -0.43
CA THR A 2 -9.44 -8.35 0.07
C THR A 2 -8.42 -7.23 -0.09
N THR A 3 -8.86 -5.97 -0.11
CA THR A 3 -7.95 -4.80 -0.13
C THR A 3 -7.01 -4.79 1.08
N MET A 4 -7.48 -5.21 2.25
CA MET A 4 -6.64 -5.38 3.45
C MET A 4 -5.51 -6.39 3.22
N GLN A 5 -5.78 -7.52 2.56
CA GLN A 5 -4.73 -8.49 2.21
C GLN A 5 -3.72 -7.90 1.23
N GLY A 6 -4.17 -7.14 0.22
CA GLY A 6 -3.29 -6.44 -0.71
C GLY A 6 -2.37 -5.43 -0.03
N ALA A 7 -2.91 -4.63 0.89
CA ALA A 7 -2.12 -3.67 1.67
C ALA A 7 -1.10 -4.37 2.58
N LEU A 8 -1.47 -5.51 3.17
CA LEU A 8 -0.54 -6.32 3.96
C LEU A 8 0.61 -6.90 3.14
N ILE A 9 0.39 -7.26 1.85
CA ILE A 9 1.47 -7.70 0.97
C ILE A 9 2.47 -6.56 0.77
N ALA A 10 2.00 -5.37 0.38
CA ALA A 10 2.88 -4.21 0.20
C ALA A 10 3.61 -3.83 1.50
N ALA A 11 2.90 -3.83 2.63
CA ALA A 11 3.49 -3.57 3.94
C ALA A 11 4.56 -4.62 4.32
N THR A 12 4.36 -5.89 3.95
CA THR A 12 5.32 -6.97 4.22
C THR A 12 6.62 -6.75 3.46
N VAL A 13 6.54 -6.36 2.18
CA VAL A 13 7.72 -6.02 1.37
C VAL A 13 8.44 -4.82 1.97
N ALA A 14 7.71 -3.75 2.30
CA ALA A 14 8.28 -2.56 2.93
C ALA A 14 8.89 -2.84 4.32
N ASN A 15 8.36 -3.81 5.05
CA ASN A 15 8.82 -4.19 6.39
C ASN A 15 9.84 -5.34 6.36
N GLY A 16 10.65 -5.44 5.30
CA GLY A 16 11.75 -6.39 5.21
C GLY A 16 11.32 -7.86 5.29
N GLY A 17 10.12 -8.17 4.79
CA GLY A 17 9.57 -9.53 4.77
C GLY A 17 8.75 -9.91 5.99
N LYS A 18 8.63 -9.04 7.01
CA LYS A 18 7.83 -9.29 8.22
C LYS A 18 6.38 -8.83 8.02
N GLN A 19 5.46 -9.78 7.92
CA GLN A 19 4.02 -9.49 7.86
C GLN A 19 3.50 -9.23 9.28
N MET A 20 3.06 -8.02 9.56
CA MET A 20 2.45 -7.65 10.85
C MET A 20 1.02 -8.15 10.96
N ARG A 21 0.57 -8.48 12.18
CA ARG A 21 -0.84 -8.72 12.48
C ARG A 21 -1.56 -7.36 12.44
N PRO A 22 -2.53 -7.13 11.53
CA PRO A 22 -3.25 -5.87 11.48
C PRO A 22 -4.11 -5.71 12.75
N TYR A 23 -4.24 -4.46 13.20
CA TYR A 23 -5.13 -4.06 14.28
C TYR A 23 -5.70 -2.67 13.96
N LEU A 24 -6.87 -2.36 14.52
CA LEU A 24 -7.55 -1.07 14.33
C LEU A 24 -7.67 -0.28 15.64
N VAL A 25 -7.88 -0.97 16.75
CA VAL A 25 -8.03 -0.35 18.07
C VAL A 25 -6.65 -0.08 18.66
N GLN A 26 -6.25 1.19 18.76
CA GLN A 26 -4.99 1.59 19.37
C GLN A 26 -5.02 1.50 20.89
N GLN A 27 -6.13 1.91 21.50
CA GLN A 27 -6.25 2.03 22.95
C GLN A 27 -7.73 1.94 23.35
N LEU A 28 -8.01 1.34 24.50
CA LEU A 28 -9.30 1.46 25.18
C LEU A 28 -9.09 2.22 26.48
N LEU A 29 -9.99 3.15 26.74
CA LEU A 29 -10.00 3.98 27.94
C LEU A 29 -11.22 3.63 28.80
N SER A 30 -11.02 3.58 30.11
CA SER A 30 -12.12 3.59 31.09
C SER A 30 -12.81 4.96 31.14
N PRO A 31 -13.98 5.08 31.81
CA PRO A 31 -14.68 6.37 31.94
C PRO A 31 -13.84 7.50 32.55
N ASP A 32 -12.90 7.16 33.42
CA ASP A 32 -11.92 8.09 34.02
C ASP A 32 -10.66 8.29 33.16
N ARG A 33 -10.71 7.90 31.88
CA ARG A 33 -9.66 8.05 30.86
C ARG A 33 -8.37 7.26 31.15
N ARG A 34 -8.41 6.23 31.99
CA ARG A 34 -7.24 5.36 32.20
C ARG A 34 -7.15 4.31 31.08
N PRO A 35 -5.94 4.02 30.56
CA PRO A 35 -5.75 2.93 29.61
C PRO A 35 -6.11 1.59 30.27
N ILE A 36 -7.03 0.86 29.66
CA ILE A 36 -7.36 -0.53 30.03
C ILE A 36 -6.91 -1.53 28.96
N TYR A 37 -6.58 -1.03 27.77
CA TYR A 37 -5.97 -1.79 26.69
C TYR A 37 -5.08 -0.85 25.88
N ASN A 38 -3.91 -1.33 25.46
CA ASN A 38 -3.08 -0.70 24.44
C ASN A 38 -2.77 -1.76 23.37
N ALA A 39 -2.79 -1.35 22.11
CA ALA A 39 -2.34 -2.20 21.02
C ALA A 39 -0.88 -2.60 21.24
N ASN A 40 -0.61 -3.89 21.06
CA ASN A 40 0.74 -4.43 21.04
C ASN A 40 0.99 -4.96 19.62
N PRO A 41 1.72 -4.23 18.77
CA PRO A 41 2.04 -4.70 17.42
C PRO A 41 2.81 -6.01 17.47
N GLN A 42 2.36 -7.01 16.70
CA GLN A 42 2.98 -8.34 16.66
C GLN A 42 3.22 -8.77 15.23
N THR A 43 4.36 -9.42 14.99
CA THR A 43 4.60 -10.11 13.72
C THR A 43 3.66 -11.30 13.63
N LEU A 44 2.87 -11.38 12.55
CA LEU A 44 2.03 -12.54 12.28
C LEU A 44 2.87 -13.70 11.73
N ARG A 45 3.75 -13.39 10.78
CA ARG A 45 4.67 -14.33 10.12
C ARG A 45 5.73 -13.59 9.31
N THR A 46 6.74 -14.31 8.83
CA THR A 46 7.78 -13.79 7.94
C THR A 46 7.79 -14.63 6.65
N PRO A 47 6.97 -14.28 5.64
CA PRO A 47 6.84 -15.11 4.43
C PRO A 47 8.10 -15.15 3.56
N VAL A 48 8.92 -14.11 3.62
CA VAL A 48 10.19 -13.99 2.88
C VAL A 48 11.26 -13.39 3.78
N ASN A 49 12.53 -13.67 3.50
CA ASN A 49 13.65 -13.05 4.21
C ASN A 49 13.88 -11.60 3.73
N SER A 50 14.76 -10.88 4.43
CA SER A 50 15.03 -9.47 4.14
C SER A 50 15.69 -9.24 2.78
N GLN A 51 16.50 -10.18 2.29
CA GLN A 51 17.12 -10.08 0.97
C GLN A 51 16.04 -10.11 -0.13
N VAL A 52 15.18 -11.13 -0.09
CA VAL A 52 14.07 -11.27 -1.05
C VAL A 52 13.11 -10.10 -0.97
N ALA A 53 12.83 -9.58 0.24
CA ALA A 53 12.01 -8.39 0.39
C ALA A 53 12.68 -7.13 -0.21
N GLY A 54 14.00 -7.00 -0.08
CA GLY A 54 14.79 -5.93 -0.71
C GLY A 54 14.71 -5.99 -2.23
N ASP A 55 14.96 -7.16 -2.83
CA ASP A 55 14.88 -7.36 -4.27
C ASP A 55 13.47 -7.06 -4.80
N LEU A 56 12.43 -7.51 -4.09
CA LEU A 56 11.02 -7.18 -4.41
C LEU A 56 10.75 -5.68 -4.34
N ARG A 57 11.27 -5.00 -3.31
CA ARG A 57 11.13 -3.55 -3.16
C ARG A 57 11.72 -2.83 -4.37
N GLU A 58 12.95 -3.16 -4.77
CA GLU A 58 13.61 -2.54 -5.93
C GLU A 58 12.82 -2.75 -7.23
N MET A 59 12.33 -3.98 -7.45
CA MET A 59 11.47 -4.27 -8.61
C MET A 59 10.16 -3.47 -8.58
N MET A 60 9.53 -3.33 -7.41
CA MET A 60 8.31 -2.55 -7.22
C MET A 60 8.54 -1.04 -7.40
N ILE A 61 9.70 -0.51 -6.99
CA ILE A 61 10.11 0.87 -7.27
C ILE A 61 10.28 1.06 -8.77
N SER A 62 10.94 0.13 -9.47
CA SER A 62 11.11 0.21 -10.92
C SER A 62 9.78 0.23 -11.68
N VAL A 63 8.73 -0.45 -11.20
CA VAL A 63 7.38 -0.37 -11.80
C VAL A 63 6.81 1.05 -11.73
N VAL A 64 7.06 1.77 -10.63
CA VAL A 64 6.62 3.15 -10.45
C VAL A 64 7.52 4.10 -11.23
N GLU A 65 8.84 3.90 -11.21
CA GLU A 65 9.78 4.78 -11.88
C GLU A 65 9.70 4.69 -13.41
N ASN A 66 9.68 3.46 -13.91
CA ASN A 66 9.91 3.14 -15.32
C ASN A 66 8.73 2.41 -15.97
N GLY A 67 7.78 1.89 -15.20
CA GLY A 67 6.74 0.99 -15.68
C GLY A 67 5.32 1.56 -15.70
N THR A 68 4.37 0.69 -15.41
CA THR A 68 2.92 0.95 -15.46
C THR A 68 2.40 1.70 -14.24
N GLY A 69 3.17 1.77 -13.15
CA GLY A 69 2.81 2.41 -11.89
C GLY A 69 3.14 3.91 -11.83
N LYS A 70 3.61 4.52 -12.92
CA LYS A 70 4.13 5.91 -12.95
C LYS A 70 3.24 6.96 -12.31
N LYS A 71 1.92 6.80 -12.38
CA LYS A 71 0.97 7.75 -11.76
C LYS A 71 0.98 7.72 -10.22
N ALA A 72 1.60 6.73 -9.58
CA ALA A 72 1.72 6.65 -8.14
C ALA A 72 2.91 7.44 -7.57
N LYS A 73 3.78 8.04 -8.41
CA LYS A 73 4.95 8.80 -7.95
C LYS A 73 4.54 9.95 -7.01
N ILE A 74 5.34 10.15 -5.97
CA ILE A 74 5.18 11.25 -5.01
C ILE A 74 6.53 11.95 -4.91
N SER A 75 6.56 13.26 -5.15
CA SER A 75 7.79 14.04 -5.03
C SER A 75 8.34 13.96 -3.60
N GLY A 76 9.63 13.70 -3.45
CA GLY A 76 10.28 13.57 -2.15
C GLY A 76 10.11 12.23 -1.44
N PHE A 77 9.46 11.24 -2.06
CA PHE A 77 9.33 9.90 -1.53
C PHE A 77 9.81 8.86 -2.54
N GLU A 78 10.38 7.78 -2.04
CA GLU A 78 10.61 6.58 -2.83
C GLU A 78 9.35 5.70 -2.77
N VAL A 79 8.70 5.52 -3.92
CA VAL A 79 7.42 4.82 -4.02
C VAL A 79 7.62 3.52 -4.79
N GLY A 80 7.22 2.41 -4.17
CA GLY A 80 7.17 1.11 -4.82
C GLY A 80 5.74 0.61 -4.94
N GLY A 81 5.41 -0.05 -6.04
CA GLY A 81 4.09 -0.66 -6.18
C GLY A 81 3.92 -1.55 -7.39
N LYS A 82 2.73 -2.12 -7.51
CA LYS A 82 2.34 -2.93 -8.67
C LYS A 82 0.89 -2.69 -9.04
N THR A 83 0.68 -2.50 -10.33
CA THR A 83 -0.63 -2.42 -11.00
C THR A 83 -1.24 -3.80 -11.23
N GLY A 84 -2.57 -3.89 -11.23
CA GLY A 84 -3.31 -5.08 -11.65
C GLY A 84 -4.60 -4.70 -12.36
N THR A 85 -4.80 -5.20 -13.58
CA THR A 85 -6.07 -5.07 -14.30
C THR A 85 -6.74 -6.43 -14.27
N ALA A 86 -7.93 -6.52 -13.68
CA ALA A 86 -8.73 -7.74 -13.70
C ALA A 86 -9.89 -7.55 -14.68
N GLN A 87 -10.01 -8.47 -15.64
CA GLN A 87 -11.15 -8.50 -16.54
C GLN A 87 -12.42 -8.83 -15.76
N ASN A 88 -13.51 -8.14 -16.10
CA ASN A 88 -14.83 -8.44 -15.59
C ASN A 88 -15.58 -9.38 -16.57
N ALA A 89 -16.84 -9.68 -16.29
CA ALA A 89 -17.72 -10.41 -17.20
C ALA A 89 -17.73 -9.78 -18.60
N GLU A 90 -17.97 -10.60 -19.63
CA GLU A 90 -17.96 -10.16 -21.01
C GLU A 90 -18.91 -8.97 -21.23
N GLY A 91 -18.40 -7.88 -21.81
CA GLY A 91 -19.13 -6.64 -22.02
C GLY A 91 -19.15 -5.67 -20.83
N ALA A 92 -18.54 -6.01 -19.69
CA ALA A 92 -18.40 -5.14 -18.54
C ALA A 92 -17.01 -4.50 -18.43
N ASP A 93 -16.97 -3.32 -17.82
CA ASP A 93 -15.72 -2.57 -17.60
C ASP A 93 -14.77 -3.28 -16.64
N ASN A 94 -13.46 -3.12 -16.89
CA ASN A 94 -12.41 -3.78 -16.12
C ASN A 94 -12.28 -3.21 -14.69
N HIS A 95 -11.74 -4.00 -13.79
CA HIS A 95 -11.31 -3.54 -12.46
C HIS A 95 -9.84 -3.09 -12.48
N GLY A 96 -9.55 -2.07 -11.69
CA GLY A 96 -8.23 -1.50 -11.51
C GLY A 96 -7.70 -1.73 -10.10
N TRP A 97 -6.48 -2.23 -9.98
CA TRP A 97 -5.82 -2.43 -8.70
C TRP A 97 -4.46 -1.74 -8.69
N PHE A 98 -4.10 -1.24 -7.52
CA PHE A 98 -2.73 -0.91 -7.19
C PHE A 98 -2.44 -1.29 -5.74
N VAL A 99 -1.32 -1.99 -5.52
CA VAL A 99 -0.74 -2.20 -4.19
C VAL A 99 0.62 -1.53 -4.15
N GLY A 100 0.94 -0.82 -3.06
CA GLY A 100 2.21 -0.13 -2.97
C GLY A 100 2.51 0.41 -1.58
N PHE A 101 3.70 1.00 -1.46
CA PHE A 101 4.24 1.59 -0.25
C PHE A 101 5.03 2.85 -0.60
N ALA A 102 5.26 3.68 0.40
CA ALA A 102 6.13 4.86 0.29
C ALA A 102 7.17 4.88 1.41
N TYR A 103 8.39 5.28 1.07
CA TYR A 103 9.47 5.59 1.98
C TYR A 103 9.77 7.10 1.95
N ASN A 104 10.02 7.70 3.11
CA ASN A 104 10.45 9.09 3.20
C ASN A 104 11.93 9.26 2.79
N ASP A 105 12.40 10.51 2.77
CA ASP A 105 13.79 10.89 2.48
C ASP A 105 14.84 10.30 3.44
N LYS A 106 14.41 9.81 4.61
CA LYS A 106 15.25 9.11 5.59
C LYS A 106 15.32 7.59 5.37
N GLY A 107 14.62 7.06 4.37
CA GLY A 107 14.56 5.61 4.11
C GLY A 107 13.65 4.86 5.10
N GLU A 108 12.69 5.53 5.72
CA GLU A 108 11.69 4.93 6.61
C GLU A 108 10.38 4.69 5.85
N ALA A 109 9.82 3.49 5.96
CA ALA A 109 8.52 3.18 5.39
C ALA A 109 7.42 3.96 6.14
N VAL A 110 6.67 4.81 5.43
CA VAL A 110 5.65 5.69 6.03
C VAL A 110 4.22 5.22 5.79
N SER A 111 3.97 4.47 4.72
CA SER A 111 2.63 3.95 4.42
C SER A 111 2.68 2.75 3.48
N ALA A 112 1.61 1.94 3.52
CA ALA A 112 1.31 0.91 2.55
C ALA A 112 -0.19 0.96 2.21
N VAL A 113 -0.53 0.77 0.93
CA VAL A 113 -1.89 0.97 0.42
C VAL A 113 -2.27 -0.14 -0.55
N CYS A 114 -3.57 -0.41 -0.61
CA CYS A 114 -4.20 -1.14 -1.70
C CYS A 114 -5.45 -0.37 -2.13
N VAL A 115 -5.49 0.05 -3.39
CA VAL A 115 -6.65 0.68 -4.01
C VAL A 115 -7.22 -0.27 -5.04
N MET A 116 -8.54 -0.44 -4.98
CA MET A 116 -9.35 -1.21 -5.90
C MET A 116 -10.42 -0.29 -6.48
N LEU A 117 -10.53 -0.26 -7.80
CA LEU A 117 -11.55 0.45 -8.54
C LEU A 117 -12.37 -0.57 -9.33
N GLU A 118 -13.67 -0.55 -9.15
CA GLU A 118 -14.60 -1.44 -9.85
C GLU A 118 -15.13 -0.75 -11.11
N ASN A 119 -15.41 -1.54 -12.14
CA ASN A 119 -16.03 -1.12 -13.41
C ASN A 119 -15.49 0.22 -13.95
N VAL A 120 -14.17 0.32 -14.17
CA VAL A 120 -13.56 1.57 -14.67
C VAL A 120 -13.70 1.65 -16.19
N PRO A 121 -14.44 2.64 -16.72
CA PRO A 121 -14.63 2.81 -18.16
C PRO A 121 -13.33 3.17 -18.90
N ASP A 122 -13.35 3.07 -20.23
CA ASP A 122 -12.38 3.68 -21.15
C ASP A 122 -10.94 3.14 -21.11
N GLY A 123 -10.67 2.08 -20.34
CA GLY A 123 -9.34 1.50 -20.22
C GLY A 123 -8.38 2.36 -19.38
N GLY A 124 -7.46 1.73 -18.66
CA GLY A 124 -6.56 2.43 -17.74
C GLY A 124 -6.94 2.34 -16.26
N ALA A 125 -7.86 1.44 -15.91
CA ALA A 125 -8.27 1.14 -14.54
C ALA A 125 -7.10 1.05 -13.54
N SER A 126 -6.05 0.30 -13.90
CA SER A 126 -4.82 0.18 -13.10
C SER A 126 -4.06 1.50 -12.90
N ALA A 127 -4.00 2.33 -13.94
CA ALA A 127 -3.26 3.59 -13.89
C ALA A 127 -3.99 4.61 -13.00
N GLU A 128 -5.32 4.59 -13.00
CA GLU A 128 -6.12 5.41 -12.11
C GLU A 128 -6.04 4.94 -10.65
N ALA A 129 -6.09 3.63 -10.41
CA ALA A 129 -5.83 3.07 -9.08
C ALA A 129 -4.44 3.46 -8.55
N ALA A 130 -3.43 3.48 -9.42
CA ALA A 130 -2.07 3.94 -9.08
C ALA A 130 -2.06 5.45 -8.72
N ARG A 131 -2.75 6.29 -9.49
CA ARG A 131 -2.86 7.74 -9.22
C ARG A 131 -3.48 8.02 -7.86
N ILE A 132 -4.62 7.38 -7.57
CA ILE A 132 -5.33 7.52 -6.28
C ILE A 132 -4.46 7.00 -5.13
N SER A 133 -3.74 5.89 -5.34
CA SER A 133 -2.81 5.36 -4.34
C SER A 133 -1.71 6.36 -3.99
N GLY A 134 -1.12 7.04 -4.99
CA GLY A 134 -0.14 8.10 -4.77
C GLY A 134 -0.70 9.24 -3.90
N LEU A 135 -1.93 9.68 -4.17
CA LEU A 135 -2.60 10.73 -3.38
C LEU A 135 -2.83 10.29 -1.93
N ILE A 136 -3.31 9.06 -1.71
CA ILE A 136 -3.55 8.52 -0.36
C ILE A 136 -2.24 8.42 0.42
N MET A 137 -1.17 7.90 -0.20
CA MET A 137 0.14 7.79 0.45
C MET A 137 0.75 9.17 0.75
N LYS A 138 0.61 10.16 -0.16
CA LYS A 138 1.05 11.55 0.09
C LYS A 138 0.33 12.15 1.30
N ALA A 139 -0.98 11.96 1.38
CA ALA A 139 -1.79 12.44 2.51
C ALA A 139 -1.40 11.74 3.82
N ALA A 140 -1.24 10.41 3.80
CA ALA A 140 -0.84 9.63 4.98
C ALA A 140 0.55 10.00 5.51
N ALA A 141 1.46 10.43 4.62
CA ALA A 141 2.80 10.89 4.99
C ALA A 141 2.83 12.33 5.58
N GLY A 142 1.66 12.97 5.79
CA GLY A 142 1.59 14.32 6.36
C GLY A 142 1.90 15.44 5.38
N GLN A 143 1.98 15.16 4.07
CA GLN A 143 2.17 16.17 3.01
C GLN A 143 0.87 16.45 2.23
N GLY A 144 -0.29 16.32 2.86
CA GLY A 144 -1.58 16.59 2.22
C GLY A 144 -1.89 18.08 2.15
N GLY A 145 -1.82 18.67 0.95
CA GLY A 145 -2.30 20.02 0.67
C GLY A 145 -1.40 20.79 -0.30
N ASP A 146 -1.61 20.56 -1.60
CA ASP A 146 -1.29 21.53 -2.67
C ASP A 146 -2.51 21.63 -3.59
#